data_AF-A0AAP2D591-F1
#
_entry.id   AF-A0AAP2D591-F1
#
_cell.length_a   1.000
_cell.length_b   1.000
_cell.length_c   1.000
_cell.angle_alpha   90.00
_cell.angle_beta   90.00
_cell.angle_gamma   90.00
#
_symmetry.space_group_name_H-M   'P 1'
#
loop_
_entity.id
_entity.type
_entity.pdbx_description
1 polymer ?
#
loop_
_entity_poly.entity_id
_entity_poly.type
_entity_poly.pdbx_seq_one_letter_code
_entity_poly.pdbx_strand_id
1 'polypeptide(L)'
;MLLLAPAYRGWAQQDAYTFVFLTKNANADKITQSLLDSLMKGHMANISRLAAEGKLIAAGPFDGGGGIFILRTASTDQAREWLSSDPGILARRWEVTLYPYKPFIGSVCAVKEPYEMVSYAFVRFDMVVTKFTAQNYPDILRRHEEYVRKLATTGNVVTYGILGEHDTGILVMKGEVQPEVIEADPGIQEGLFEVQYKKLYIARGSFCEPTGK
;
A
#
# COMPACT_ATOMS: atom_id res chain seq x y z
N MET A 1 15.98 50.36 16.42
CA MET A 1 15.49 49.11 17.04
C MET A 1 14.96 48.22 15.92
N LEU A 2 15.84 47.41 15.32
CA LEU A 2 15.48 46.45 14.28
C LEU A 2 14.82 45.24 14.96
N LEU A 3 13.53 45.05 14.77
CA LEU A 3 12.83 43.85 15.20
C LEU A 3 13.06 42.75 14.15
N LEU A 4 13.92 41.79 14.49
CA LEU A 4 14.04 40.52 13.79
C LEU A 4 12.72 39.75 13.96
N ALA A 5 11.97 39.57 12.88
CA ALA A 5 10.83 38.65 12.86
C ALA A 5 11.36 37.20 12.89
N PRO A 6 10.79 36.30 13.71
CA PRO A 6 11.21 34.91 13.75
C PRO A 6 10.80 34.22 12.45
N ALA A 7 11.72 33.43 11.88
CA ALA A 7 11.43 32.56 10.77
C ALA A 7 10.36 31.54 11.20
N TYR A 8 9.14 31.72 10.69
CA TYR A 8 8.09 30.72 10.78
C TYR A 8 8.59 29.47 10.06
N ARG A 9 9.01 28.45 10.82
CA ARG A 9 9.12 27.08 10.31
C ARG A 9 7.73 26.74 9.77
N GLY A 10 7.64 26.69 8.45
CA GLY A 10 6.44 26.29 7.74
C GLY A 10 5.90 25.00 8.34
N TRP A 11 4.57 24.95 8.41
CA TRP A 11 3.78 23.81 8.81
C TRP A 11 4.35 22.57 8.13
N ALA A 12 4.79 21.59 8.92
CA ALA A 12 5.31 20.33 8.37
C ALA A 12 4.23 19.75 7.44
N GLN A 13 4.50 19.75 6.14
CA GLN A 13 3.64 19.10 5.17
C GLN A 13 3.57 17.63 5.58
N GLN A 14 2.38 17.14 5.93
CA GLN A 14 2.20 15.71 6.14
C GLN A 14 2.71 14.99 4.88
N ASP A 15 3.58 14.00 5.07
CA ASP A 15 4.09 13.20 3.97
C ASP A 15 2.91 12.61 3.19
N ALA A 16 2.77 13.00 1.93
CA ALA A 16 1.82 12.40 1.02
C ALA A 16 2.44 11.14 0.44
N TYR A 17 1.70 10.03 0.51
CA TYR A 17 2.12 8.76 -0.04
C TYR A 17 1.26 8.39 -1.24
N THR A 18 1.88 7.75 -2.23
CA THR A 18 1.15 7.02 -3.27
C THR A 18 1.40 5.53 -3.10
N PHE A 19 0.32 4.78 -2.96
CA PHE A 19 0.34 3.33 -3.01
C PHE A 19 0.15 2.88 -4.45
N VAL A 20 1.04 2.00 -4.91
CA VAL A 20 1.05 1.50 -6.28
C VAL A 20 0.84 0.00 -6.23
N PHE A 21 -0.12 -0.51 -6.98
CA PHE A 21 -0.23 -1.94 -7.24
C PHE A 21 0.36 -2.27 -8.61
N LEU A 22 1.14 -3.34 -8.63
CA LEU A 22 1.61 -3.99 -9.84
C LEU A 22 0.87 -5.32 -9.99
N THR A 23 -0.18 -5.37 -10.79
CA THR A 23 -0.92 -6.61 -11.07
C THR A 23 -0.34 -7.25 -12.32
N LYS A 24 -0.05 -8.56 -12.30
CA LYS A 24 0.47 -9.25 -13.49
C LYS A 24 -0.49 -9.04 -14.67
N ASN A 25 0.04 -8.53 -15.78
CA ASN A 25 -0.77 -8.34 -16.98
C ASN A 25 -0.99 -9.69 -17.68
N ALA A 26 -2.24 -10.16 -17.73
CA ALA A 26 -2.61 -11.42 -18.38
C ALA A 26 -2.46 -11.38 -19.92
N ASN A 27 -2.51 -10.17 -20.50
CA ASN A 27 -2.39 -9.91 -21.94
C ASN A 27 -0.98 -9.49 -22.35
N ALA A 28 0.00 -9.75 -21.49
CA ALA A 28 1.41 -9.49 -21.73
C ALA A 28 1.93 -10.30 -22.94
N ASP A 29 2.59 -9.62 -23.89
CA ASP A 29 3.27 -10.29 -25.02
C ASP A 29 4.18 -11.42 -24.55
N LYS A 30 4.18 -12.52 -25.31
CA LYS A 30 5.13 -13.63 -25.08
C LYS A 30 6.52 -13.17 -25.49
N ILE A 31 7.46 -13.25 -24.56
CA ILE A 31 8.86 -12.86 -24.74
C ILE A 31 9.78 -14.02 -24.36
N THR A 32 11.02 -13.96 -24.81
CA THR A 32 12.04 -14.95 -24.42
C THR A 32 12.40 -14.80 -22.94
N GLN A 33 12.86 -15.90 -22.32
CA GLN A 33 13.30 -15.87 -20.92
C GLN A 33 14.44 -14.86 -20.70
N SER A 34 15.40 -14.79 -21.63
CA SER A 34 16.51 -13.82 -21.57
C SER A 34 16.02 -12.36 -21.58
N LEU A 35 15.01 -12.03 -22.39
CA LEU A 35 14.42 -10.70 -22.38
C LEU A 35 13.68 -10.44 -21.07
N LEU A 36 12.92 -11.41 -20.56
CA LEU A 36 12.24 -11.30 -19.27
C LEU A 36 13.24 -11.03 -18.13
N ASP A 37 14.33 -11.79 -18.07
CA ASP A 37 15.37 -11.63 -17.04
C ASP A 37 16.03 -10.25 -17.10
N SER A 38 16.29 -9.75 -18.31
CA SER A 38 16.81 -8.39 -18.54
C SER A 38 15.84 -7.32 -18.03
N LEU A 39 14.54 -7.46 -18.33
CA LEU A 39 13.50 -6.55 -17.83
C LEU A 39 13.40 -6.57 -16.30
N MET A 40 13.44 -7.75 -15.68
CA MET A 40 13.37 -7.89 -14.21
C MET A 40 14.63 -7.34 -13.54
N LYS A 41 15.81 -7.51 -14.13
CA LYS A 41 17.04 -6.86 -13.66
C LYS A 41 16.92 -5.33 -13.71
N GLY A 42 16.35 -4.80 -14.79
CA GLY A 42 16.06 -3.38 -14.94
C GLY A 42 15.05 -2.87 -13.91
N HIS A 43 14.00 -3.64 -13.63
CA HIS A 43 13.01 -3.36 -12.60
C HIS A 43 13.65 -3.25 -11.20
N MET A 44 14.49 -4.23 -10.82
CA MET A 44 15.21 -4.20 -9.55
C MET A 44 16.20 -3.02 -9.44
N ALA A 45 16.86 -2.67 -10.54
CA ALA A 45 17.73 -1.49 -10.59
C ALA A 45 16.93 -0.19 -10.41
N ASN A 46 15.72 -0.11 -10.99
CA ASN A 46 14.82 1.03 -10.82
C ASN A 46 14.34 1.17 -9.37
N ILE A 47 13.94 0.07 -8.72
CA ILE A 47 13.60 0.01 -7.29
C ILE A 47 14.77 0.55 -6.44
N SER A 48 15.98 0.04 -6.68
CA SER A 48 17.18 0.44 -5.93
C SER A 48 17.48 1.92 -6.09
N ARG A 49 17.37 2.45 -7.32
CA ARG A 49 17.56 3.87 -7.62
C ARG A 49 16.52 4.74 -6.90
N LEU A 50 15.22 4.40 -6.99
CA LEU A 50 14.16 5.17 -6.34
C LEU A 50 14.28 5.13 -4.80
N ALA A 51 14.72 4.01 -4.23
CA ALA A 51 15.00 3.91 -2.80
C ALA A 51 16.18 4.81 -2.40
N ALA A 52 17.28 4.79 -3.16
CA ALA A 52 18.45 5.64 -2.91
C ALA A 52 18.14 7.15 -3.05
N GLU A 53 17.21 7.51 -3.95
CA GLU A 53 16.70 8.88 -4.11
C GLU A 53 15.69 9.28 -3.01
N GLY A 54 15.35 8.38 -2.07
CA GLY A 54 14.38 8.63 -1.01
C GLY A 54 12.92 8.73 -1.48
N LYS A 55 12.66 8.34 -2.73
CA LYS A 55 11.36 8.38 -3.40
C LYS A 55 10.50 7.17 -3.06
N LEU A 56 11.13 5.99 -3.02
CA LEU A 56 10.51 4.73 -2.65
C LEU A 56 10.75 4.43 -1.17
N ILE A 57 9.67 4.32 -0.40
CA ILE A 57 9.71 4.06 1.04
C ILE A 57 9.69 2.57 1.32
N ALA A 58 8.85 1.84 0.59
CA ALA A 58 8.74 0.40 0.71
C ALA A 58 8.35 -0.23 -0.63
N ALA A 59 8.82 -1.46 -0.86
CA ALA A 59 8.44 -2.29 -1.98
C ALA A 59 8.37 -3.75 -1.54
N GLY A 60 7.45 -4.50 -2.12
CA GLY A 60 7.27 -5.90 -1.75
C GLY A 60 6.44 -6.66 -2.77
N PRO A 61 6.87 -7.87 -3.19
CA PRO A 61 6.04 -8.71 -4.04
C PRO A 61 4.89 -9.33 -3.26
N PHE A 62 3.80 -9.61 -3.98
CA PHE A 62 2.78 -10.55 -3.49
C PHE A 62 3.15 -11.98 -3.87
N ASP A 63 2.70 -12.92 -3.06
CA ASP A 63 2.70 -14.33 -3.44
C ASP A 63 1.87 -14.55 -4.72
N GLY A 64 2.37 -15.41 -5.62
CA GLY A 64 1.79 -15.62 -6.94
C GLY A 64 2.08 -14.52 -7.97
N GLY A 65 2.84 -13.48 -7.61
CA GLY A 65 3.35 -12.45 -8.51
C GLY A 65 2.64 -11.10 -8.39
N GLY A 66 3.22 -10.10 -9.06
CA GLY A 66 2.86 -8.70 -8.82
C GLY A 66 3.43 -8.20 -7.49
N GLY A 67 2.95 -7.06 -7.02
CA GLY A 67 3.43 -6.48 -5.77
C GLY A 67 2.94 -5.07 -5.53
N ILE A 68 3.58 -4.41 -4.56
CA ILE A 68 3.30 -3.03 -4.20
C ILE A 68 4.55 -2.18 -4.23
N PHE A 69 4.36 -0.89 -4.50
CA PHE A 69 5.27 0.17 -4.09
C PHE A 69 4.54 1.17 -3.20
N ILE A 70 5.28 1.75 -2.26
CA ILE A 70 4.83 2.92 -1.50
C ILE A 70 5.85 4.03 -1.73
N LEU A 71 5.41 5.06 -2.46
CA LEU A 71 6.22 6.21 -2.82
C LEU A 71 5.87 7.40 -1.93
N ARG A 72 6.86 8.21 -1.54
CA ARG A 72 6.61 9.53 -0.96
C ARG A 72 6.51 10.54 -2.10
N THR A 73 5.30 10.93 -2.45
CA THR A 73 5.01 11.78 -3.61
C THR A 73 3.95 12.82 -3.28
N ALA A 74 4.02 13.97 -3.94
CA ALA A 74 2.99 14.99 -3.80
C ALA A 74 1.67 14.61 -4.51
N SER A 75 1.74 13.74 -5.52
CA SER A 75 0.58 13.29 -6.30
C SER A 75 0.83 11.94 -6.97
N THR A 76 -0.24 11.34 -7.50
CA THR A 76 -0.16 10.12 -8.33
C THR A 76 0.47 10.39 -9.70
N ASP A 77 0.38 11.61 -10.24
CA ASP A 77 1.04 11.98 -11.50
C ASP A 77 2.57 11.97 -11.36
N GLN A 78 3.09 12.51 -10.25
CA GLN A 78 4.51 12.43 -9.94
C GLN A 78 4.98 10.98 -9.76
N ALA A 79 4.18 10.15 -9.09
CA ALA A 79 4.46 8.73 -8.99
C ALA A 79 4.53 8.06 -10.38
N ARG A 80 3.61 8.40 -11.29
CA ARG A 80 3.57 7.88 -12.66
C ARG A 80 4.82 8.27 -13.45
N GLU A 81 5.30 9.50 -13.32
CA GLU A 81 6.55 9.97 -13.92
C GLU A 81 7.75 9.16 -13.43
N TRP A 82 7.86 8.91 -12.13
CA TRP A 82 8.98 8.14 -11.59
C TRP A 82 8.95 6.67 -12.00
N LEU A 83 7.75 6.11 -12.20
CA LEU A 83 7.56 4.73 -12.65
C LEU A 83 7.76 4.55 -14.15
N SER A 84 7.70 5.62 -14.96
CA SER A 84 7.85 5.51 -16.41
C SER A 84 9.28 5.18 -16.86
N SER A 85 10.26 5.21 -15.94
CA SER A 85 11.62 4.72 -16.21
C SER A 85 11.81 3.23 -15.95
N ASP A 86 10.78 2.53 -15.45
CA ASP A 86 10.87 1.10 -15.14
C ASP A 86 10.70 0.25 -16.41
N PRO A 87 11.72 -0.54 -16.82
CA PRO A 87 11.64 -1.33 -18.04
C PRO A 87 10.50 -2.36 -18.04
N GLY A 88 10.19 -2.96 -16.88
CA GLY A 88 9.13 -3.96 -16.79
C GLY A 88 7.74 -3.33 -16.87
N ILE A 89 7.57 -2.10 -16.36
CA ILE A 89 6.34 -1.32 -16.54
C ILE A 89 6.18 -0.88 -18.00
N LEU A 90 7.24 -0.36 -18.63
CA LEU A 90 7.23 0.02 -20.05
C LEU A 90 6.92 -1.17 -20.97
N ALA A 91 7.45 -2.34 -20.66
CA ALA A 91 7.15 -3.59 -21.36
C ALA A 91 5.76 -4.18 -21.00
N ARG A 92 4.93 -3.45 -20.25
CA ARG A 92 3.57 -3.84 -19.84
C ARG A 92 3.52 -5.21 -19.16
N ARG A 93 4.53 -5.55 -18.35
CA ARG A 93 4.52 -6.79 -17.55
C ARG A 93 3.50 -6.72 -16.42
N TRP A 94 3.17 -5.51 -15.97
CA TRP A 94 2.14 -5.25 -14.99
C TRP A 94 1.13 -4.21 -15.47
N GLU A 95 -0.09 -4.36 -15.01
CA GLU A 95 -1.08 -3.29 -14.93
C GLU A 95 -0.80 -2.49 -13.66
N VAL A 96 -0.60 -1.18 -13.83
CA VAL A 96 -0.20 -0.28 -12.74
C VAL A 96 -1.39 0.57 -12.32
N THR A 97 -1.82 0.43 -11.07
CA THR A 97 -2.83 1.30 -10.46
C THR A 97 -2.21 2.08 -9.30
N LEU A 98 -2.56 3.35 -9.18
CA LEU A 98 -1.97 4.29 -8.23
C LEU A 98 -3.08 4.95 -7.42
N TYR A 99 -2.88 5.03 -6.11
CA TYR A 99 -3.82 5.64 -5.20
C TYR A 99 -3.08 6.57 -4.23
N PRO A 100 -3.59 7.77 -3.94
CA PRO A 100 -3.22 8.48 -2.72
C PRO A 100 -3.40 7.55 -1.52
N TYR A 101 -2.45 7.55 -0.59
CA TYR A 101 -2.50 6.66 0.58
C TYR A 101 -2.49 7.44 1.88
N LYS A 102 -3.48 7.15 2.71
CA LYS A 102 -3.62 7.72 4.04
C LYS A 102 -3.64 6.61 5.09
N PRO A 103 -2.56 6.41 5.85
CA PRO A 103 -2.59 5.49 6.98
C PRO A 103 -3.48 6.05 8.11
N PHE A 104 -4.29 5.17 8.69
CA PHE A 104 -5.13 5.43 9.87
C PHE A 104 -4.60 4.73 11.12
N ILE A 105 -4.03 3.54 10.95
CA ILE A 105 -3.30 2.78 11.97
C ILE A 105 -1.91 2.50 11.41
N GLY A 106 -0.86 2.78 12.20
CA GLY A 106 0.51 2.68 11.72
C GLY A 106 0.89 3.86 10.81
N SER A 107 1.97 3.70 10.05
CA SER A 107 2.39 4.64 9.00
C SER A 107 3.26 3.89 7.99
N VAL A 108 4.13 4.59 7.26
CA VAL A 108 5.10 3.98 6.36
C VAL A 108 6.50 4.48 6.69
N CYS A 109 7.44 3.57 6.86
CA CYS A 109 8.81 3.88 7.26
C CYS A 109 9.79 3.30 6.24
N ALA A 110 10.77 4.11 5.85
CA ALA A 110 11.89 3.61 5.06
C ALA A 110 12.78 2.75 5.98
N VAL A 111 13.04 1.51 5.56
CA VAL A 111 13.88 0.57 6.29
C VAL A 111 15.30 0.63 5.73
N LYS A 112 16.30 0.79 6.61
CA LYS A 112 17.71 0.80 6.21
C LYS A 112 18.28 -0.60 6.23
N GLU A 113 19.21 -0.87 5.32
CA GLU A 113 19.98 -2.11 5.33
C GLU A 113 20.94 -2.18 6.53
N PRO A 114 21.22 -3.39 7.06
CA PRO A 114 20.59 -4.66 6.70
C PRO A 114 19.16 -4.76 7.27
N TYR A 115 18.24 -5.40 6.54
CA TYR A 115 16.86 -5.61 6.98
C TYR A 115 16.44 -7.08 6.83
N GLU A 116 15.43 -7.46 7.61
CA GLU A 116 14.79 -8.77 7.54
C GLU A 116 13.57 -8.70 6.63
N MET A 117 13.46 -9.64 5.67
CA MET A 117 12.23 -9.82 4.90
C MET A 117 11.23 -10.64 5.70
N VAL A 118 10.01 -10.14 5.85
CA VAL A 118 8.90 -10.82 6.53
C VAL A 118 7.71 -10.94 5.59
N SER A 119 6.75 -11.78 5.96
CA SER A 119 5.47 -11.85 5.25
C SER A 119 4.31 -11.42 6.12
N TYR A 120 3.39 -10.66 5.53
CA TYR A 120 2.14 -10.25 6.14
C TYR A 120 0.93 -10.72 5.32
N ALA A 121 -0.18 -10.98 6.00
CA ALA A 121 -1.47 -11.04 5.35
C ALA A 121 -1.86 -9.63 4.91
N PHE A 122 -2.20 -9.48 3.64
CA PHE A 122 -2.64 -8.24 3.03
C PHE A 122 -4.08 -8.41 2.58
N VAL A 123 -4.97 -7.63 3.17
CA VAL A 123 -6.39 -7.61 2.84
C VAL A 123 -6.71 -6.28 2.21
N ARG A 124 -7.30 -6.30 1.01
CA ARG A 124 -7.84 -5.13 0.34
C ARG A 124 -9.35 -5.18 0.37
N PHE A 125 -9.97 -4.08 0.77
CA PHE A 125 -11.42 -3.89 0.76
C PHE A 125 -11.77 -3.02 -0.45
N ASP A 126 -12.40 -3.62 -1.46
CA ASP A 126 -12.95 -2.90 -2.60
C ASP A 126 -14.41 -2.55 -2.31
N MET A 127 -14.74 -1.26 -2.35
CA MET A 127 -16.07 -0.79 -2.03
C MET A 127 -17.05 -1.06 -3.17
N VAL A 128 -18.19 -1.67 -2.84
CA VAL A 128 -19.28 -1.98 -3.76
C VAL A 128 -20.57 -1.33 -3.23
N VAL A 129 -20.83 -0.09 -3.67
CA VAL A 129 -22.04 0.62 -3.26
C VAL A 129 -23.23 0.15 -4.09
N THR A 130 -24.23 -0.41 -3.42
CA THR A 130 -25.50 -0.84 -4.02
C THR A 130 -26.64 0.06 -3.53
N LYS A 131 -27.84 -0.09 -4.10
CA LYS A 131 -29.03 0.62 -3.61
C LYS A 131 -29.34 0.33 -2.13
N PHE A 132 -28.97 -0.86 -1.65
CA PHE A 132 -29.22 -1.27 -0.27
C PHE A 132 -28.20 -0.65 0.69
N THR A 133 -26.91 -0.62 0.31
CA THR A 133 -25.85 -0.09 1.17
C THR A 133 -25.78 1.44 1.14
N ALA A 134 -26.19 2.09 0.05
CA ALA A 134 -26.14 3.56 -0.09
C ALA A 134 -26.90 4.32 1.01
N GLN A 135 -28.01 3.77 1.51
CA GLN A 135 -28.83 4.43 2.54
C GLN A 135 -28.17 4.41 3.92
N ASN A 136 -27.43 3.34 4.23
CA ASN A 136 -26.79 3.13 5.52
C ASN A 136 -25.27 3.29 5.47
N TYR A 137 -24.74 3.74 4.32
CA TYR A 137 -23.32 3.80 4.03
C TYR A 137 -22.48 4.42 5.17
N PRO A 138 -22.83 5.61 5.71
CA PRO A 138 -22.05 6.22 6.78
C PRO A 138 -22.01 5.39 8.06
N ASP A 139 -23.10 4.69 8.40
CA ASP A 139 -23.17 3.86 9.59
C ASP A 139 -22.36 2.56 9.44
N ILE A 140 -22.46 1.93 8.26
CA ILE A 140 -21.68 0.72 7.94
C ILE A 140 -20.18 1.03 8.02
N LEU A 141 -19.75 2.14 7.41
CA LEU A 141 -18.34 2.54 7.44
C LEU A 141 -17.85 2.83 8.87
N ARG A 142 -18.67 3.53 9.68
CA ARG A 142 -18.34 3.76 11.11
C ARG A 142 -18.16 2.44 11.87
N ARG A 143 -19.03 1.47 11.67
CA ARG A 143 -18.94 0.15 12.32
C ARG A 143 -17.75 -0.67 11.81
N HIS A 144 -17.42 -0.57 10.53
CA HIS A 144 -16.18 -1.12 9.97
C HIS A 144 -14.95 -0.53 10.67
N GLU A 145 -14.86 0.80 10.77
CA GLU A 145 -13.74 1.46 11.46
C GLU A 145 -13.63 1.05 12.93
N GLU A 146 -14.75 0.97 13.65
CA GLU A 146 -14.79 0.48 15.03
C GLU A 146 -14.30 -0.96 15.15
N TYR A 147 -14.69 -1.82 14.20
CA TYR A 147 -14.24 -3.21 14.14
C TYR A 147 -12.74 -3.30 13.90
N VAL A 148 -12.20 -2.58 12.92
CA VAL A 148 -10.75 -2.55 12.63
C VAL A 148 -9.96 -1.99 13.83
N ARG A 149 -10.47 -0.97 14.53
CA ARG A 149 -9.85 -0.46 15.76
C ARG A 149 -9.82 -1.52 16.86
N LYS A 150 -10.89 -2.30 17.03
CA LYS A 150 -10.93 -3.43 17.97
C LYS A 150 -9.94 -4.53 17.54
N LEU A 151 -9.84 -4.84 16.26
CA LEU A 151 -8.83 -5.78 15.77
C LEU A 151 -7.41 -5.30 16.07
N ALA A 152 -7.14 -3.99 15.96
CA ALA A 152 -5.83 -3.44 16.24
C ALA A 152 -5.39 -3.61 17.71
N THR A 153 -6.33 -3.68 18.67
CA THR A 153 -5.98 -3.94 20.07
C THR A 153 -5.43 -5.35 20.31
N THR A 154 -5.58 -6.27 19.36
CA THR A 154 -4.99 -7.62 19.46
C THR A 154 -3.47 -7.63 19.24
N GLY A 155 -2.89 -6.53 18.71
CA GLY A 155 -1.46 -6.44 18.37
C GLY A 155 -1.07 -7.09 17.04
N ASN A 156 -2.03 -7.68 16.33
CA ASN A 156 -1.81 -8.35 15.04
C ASN A 156 -1.94 -7.41 13.83
N VAL A 157 -2.66 -6.29 13.96
CA VAL A 157 -2.75 -5.28 12.88
C VAL A 157 -1.43 -4.52 12.78
N VAL A 158 -0.83 -4.55 11.60
CA VAL A 158 0.42 -3.84 11.26
C VAL A 158 0.09 -2.43 10.77
N THR A 159 -0.80 -2.32 9.79
CA THR A 159 -1.31 -1.03 9.29
C THR A 159 -2.74 -1.19 8.81
N TYR A 160 -3.50 -0.11 8.92
CA TYR A 160 -4.76 0.07 8.21
C TYR A 160 -4.75 1.46 7.57
N GLY A 161 -5.18 1.56 6.32
CA GLY A 161 -5.22 2.84 5.63
C GLY A 161 -6.15 2.84 4.43
N ILE A 162 -6.47 4.05 3.97
CA ILE A 162 -7.38 4.29 2.86
C ILE A 162 -6.60 4.64 1.60
N LEU A 163 -7.10 4.14 0.47
CA LEU A 163 -6.62 4.35 -0.88
C LEU A 163 -7.59 5.27 -1.65
N GLY A 164 -7.11 6.44 -2.05
CA GLY A 164 -7.86 7.43 -2.82
C GLY A 164 -9.02 8.08 -2.06
N GLU A 165 -9.94 8.68 -2.83
CA GLU A 165 -11.12 9.39 -2.31
C GLU A 165 -12.38 8.51 -2.27
N HIS A 166 -12.29 7.26 -2.72
CA HIS A 166 -13.41 6.33 -2.85
C HIS A 166 -13.35 5.16 -1.85
N ASP A 167 -12.75 5.42 -0.68
CA ASP A 167 -12.86 4.58 0.53
C ASP A 167 -12.52 3.08 0.33
N THR A 168 -11.61 2.79 -0.60
CA THR A 168 -10.96 1.47 -0.70
C THR A 168 -9.94 1.35 0.42
N GLY A 169 -10.06 0.33 1.25
CA GLY A 169 -9.19 0.13 2.42
C GLY A 169 -8.11 -0.91 2.18
N ILE A 170 -6.98 -0.79 2.88
CA ILE A 170 -6.04 -1.89 3.08
C ILE A 170 -5.86 -2.18 4.56
N LEU A 171 -5.78 -3.46 4.89
CA LEU A 171 -5.44 -3.96 6.22
C LEU A 171 -4.29 -4.95 6.08
N VAL A 172 -3.19 -4.67 6.79
CA VAL A 172 -2.02 -5.54 6.84
C VAL A 172 -1.93 -6.14 8.22
N MET A 173 -1.79 -7.46 8.31
CA MET A 173 -1.78 -8.19 9.58
C MET A 173 -0.61 -9.17 9.65
N LYS A 174 -0.13 -9.40 10.87
CA LYS A 174 0.89 -10.41 11.18
C LYS A 174 0.31 -11.82 11.04
N GLY A 175 1.11 -12.73 10.50
CA GLY A 175 0.74 -14.14 10.38
C GLY A 175 -0.32 -14.41 9.31
N GLU A 176 -0.90 -15.61 9.36
CA GLU A 176 -2.04 -15.96 8.54
C GLU A 176 -3.32 -15.45 9.22
N VAL A 177 -4.20 -14.84 8.42
CA VAL A 177 -5.49 -14.34 8.90
C VAL A 177 -6.55 -15.38 8.58
N GLN A 178 -7.25 -15.83 9.61
CA GLN A 178 -8.43 -16.68 9.46
C GLN A 178 -9.54 -15.88 8.76
N PRO A 179 -10.13 -16.39 7.65
CA PRO A 179 -11.17 -15.68 6.90
C PRO A 179 -12.30 -15.15 7.78
N GLU A 180 -12.68 -15.89 8.81
CA GLU A 180 -13.76 -15.56 9.75
C GLU A 180 -13.52 -14.23 10.48
N VAL A 181 -12.25 -13.87 10.71
CA VAL A 181 -11.87 -12.59 11.34
C VAL A 181 -12.19 -11.42 10.41
N ILE A 182 -11.99 -11.59 9.11
CA ILE A 182 -12.28 -10.54 8.14
C ILE A 182 -13.78 -10.57 7.82
N GLU A 183 -14.37 -11.74 7.62
CA GLU A 183 -15.80 -11.90 7.34
C GLU A 183 -16.70 -11.34 8.44
N ALA A 184 -16.27 -11.34 9.71
CA ALA A 184 -17.02 -10.72 10.81
C ALA A 184 -17.06 -9.18 10.75
N ASP A 185 -16.37 -8.55 9.79
CA ASP A 185 -16.43 -7.13 9.55
C ASP A 185 -17.84 -6.68 9.12
N PRO A 186 -18.44 -5.67 9.78
CA PRO A 186 -19.78 -5.17 9.44
C PRO A 186 -19.95 -4.74 7.98
N GLY A 187 -18.90 -4.17 7.37
CA GLY A 187 -18.94 -3.77 5.97
C GLY A 187 -18.97 -4.96 5.00
N ILE A 188 -18.37 -6.09 5.38
CA ILE A 188 -18.48 -7.32 4.59
C ILE A 188 -19.84 -7.97 4.78
N GLN A 189 -20.31 -8.10 6.03
CA GLN A 189 -21.61 -8.71 6.34
C GLN A 189 -22.77 -8.00 5.65
N GLU A 190 -22.66 -6.69 5.44
CA GLU A 190 -23.68 -5.89 4.77
C GLU A 190 -23.42 -5.69 3.26
N GLY A 191 -22.39 -6.34 2.71
CA GLY A 191 -22.08 -6.30 1.29
C GLY A 191 -21.60 -4.95 0.78
N LEU A 192 -21.03 -4.11 1.64
CA LEU A 192 -20.35 -2.87 1.25
C LEU A 192 -18.95 -3.14 0.70
N PHE A 193 -18.29 -4.20 1.15
CA PHE A 193 -16.93 -4.55 0.72
C PHE A 193 -16.86 -5.93 0.08
N GLU A 194 -16.17 -5.99 -1.06
CA GLU A 194 -15.53 -7.20 -1.54
C GLU A 194 -14.08 -7.23 -1.02
N VAL A 195 -13.57 -8.42 -0.70
CA VAL A 195 -12.23 -8.57 -0.14
C VAL A 195 -11.30 -9.37 -1.03
N GLN A 196 -10.07 -8.89 -1.16
CA GLN A 196 -8.98 -9.62 -1.79
C GLN A 196 -7.90 -9.93 -0.76
N TYR A 197 -7.51 -11.20 -0.72
CA TYR A 197 -6.43 -11.68 0.14
C TYR A 197 -5.16 -11.90 -0.67
N LYS A 198 -4.05 -11.38 -0.14
CA LYS A 198 -2.70 -11.64 -0.64
C LYS A 198 -1.75 -11.88 0.52
N LYS A 199 -0.65 -12.58 0.25
CA LYS A 199 0.51 -12.62 1.14
C LYS A 199 1.55 -11.66 0.60
N LEU A 200 1.89 -10.65 1.38
CA LEU A 200 2.85 -9.61 1.03
C LEU A 200 4.20 -9.93 1.65
N TYR A 201 5.27 -9.96 0.86
CA TYR A 201 6.65 -10.04 1.35
C TYR A 201 7.27 -8.65 1.33
N ILE A 202 7.76 -8.16 2.46
CA ILE A 202 8.28 -6.79 2.58
C ILE A 202 9.32 -6.71 3.71
N ALA A 203 10.16 -5.68 3.71
CA ALA A 203 11.09 -5.44 4.80
C ALA A 203 10.34 -5.18 6.12
N ARG A 204 10.78 -5.83 7.20
CA ARG A 204 10.24 -5.60 8.56
C ARG A 204 10.46 -4.13 8.93
N GLY A 205 9.41 -3.48 9.44
CA GLY A 205 9.42 -2.07 9.81
C GLY A 205 8.93 -1.14 8.70
N SER A 206 8.60 -1.65 7.51
CA SER A 206 8.10 -0.83 6.40
C SER A 206 6.79 -0.10 6.72
N PHE A 207 6.03 -0.55 7.72
CA PHE A 207 4.80 0.10 8.16
C PHE A 207 4.96 0.80 9.52
N CYS A 208 6.19 1.14 9.89
CA CYS A 208 6.57 1.73 11.18
C CYS A 208 6.17 0.88 12.39
N GLU A 209 5.91 -0.42 12.20
CA GLU A 209 5.60 -1.32 13.29
C GLU A 209 6.83 -1.53 14.18
N PRO A 210 6.66 -1.72 15.51
CA PRO A 210 7.78 -1.94 16.40
C PRO A 210 8.64 -3.12 15.95
N THR A 211 9.87 -2.83 15.56
CA THR A 211 10.89 -3.84 15.29
C THR A 211 11.45 -4.26 16.65
N GLY A 212 10.87 -5.29 17.27
CA GLY A 212 11.41 -5.86 18.50
C GLY A 212 12.89 -6.17 18.31
N LYS A 213 13.73 -5.67 19.22
CA LYS A 213 15.07 -6.22 19.44
C LYS A 213 14.95 -7.37 20.43
#